data_AF-A0A7C4FMV0-F1
#
_entry.id   AF-A0A7C4FMV0-F1
#
_cell.length_a   1.000
_cell.length_b   1.000
_cell.length_c   1.000
_cell.angle_alpha   90.00
_cell.angle_beta   90.00
_cell.angle_gamma   90.00
#
_symmetry.space_group_name_H-M   'P 1'
#
loop_
_entity.id
_entity.type
_entity.pdbx_description
1 polymer ?
#
loop_
_entity_poly.entity_id
_entity_poly.type
_entity_poly.pdbx_seq_one_letter_code
_entity_poly.pdbx_strand_id
1 'polypeptide(L)'
;MKRNIGRVAATVCIAILAVAVSSFAATGTVTLNLGGSDGYVLLTGDATKYYDGDSFTREEGTKVTYTPYDSTGKIKAAAGTYTVVAGNQTLTVAYCQMGFDLAGTGGSAKLTQTGEVFTEGQTKWLPMGARISYIVYDSTGKIVGSEYRKTVDCTDLVGEYCEMGFDLGGTGGSVKLTQSGEVFTEGQTKWVPMGARVSYIAYDATGKIPGPEYRKTVDCSNLVAEYCDMEIVADTYGSVTLSQTGEVFTTPSVKWVPMGARVSYIFRDEMYKILVYGTKVADCTALLPTGYCLTEFDMISGGGTGNETVKLLQTGQVFSHGQTKYLRLGRKISYVAFDASGTVMGPATVKTVDCTPVVPEFCEMEVELPDYEGNFSQYFLVLLTPLMPLFDGDTVVLPVGARVSYIAVYLTPLDGEGQIFTPALVKTVDCTPLEPEMCEMTVDLPGNAYVIIAETGEVLFNEDSMLLPVGARFSYFAFDETGQVRTSSKVKVVDCTPLEPEYCDMEIDLGGREGSIKILETGNTYGDEETVSLPLGVTISYVYLDEYGNVAGRVSTKKVDCTPLQPFPAL
;
A
#
# COMPACT_ATOMS: atom_id res chain seq x y z
N MET A 1 -131.46 43.48 -60.58
CA MET A 1 -130.76 42.27 -61.08
C MET A 1 -130.76 41.21 -59.99
N LYS A 2 -131.03 39.96 -60.40
CA LYS A 2 -131.15 38.65 -59.69
C LYS A 2 -130.58 38.58 -58.26
N ARG A 3 -131.43 38.32 -57.23
CA ARG A 3 -131.81 37.01 -56.63
C ARG A 3 -130.63 36.19 -56.05
N ASN A 4 -130.60 36.02 -54.73
CA ASN A 4 -130.85 34.70 -54.12
C ASN A 4 -131.15 34.77 -52.60
N ILE A 5 -132.09 33.91 -52.21
CA ILE A 5 -132.77 33.73 -50.92
C ILE A 5 -132.11 32.54 -50.19
N GLY A 6 -132.05 32.53 -48.86
CA GLY A 6 -131.68 31.29 -48.15
C GLY A 6 -131.56 31.28 -46.62
N ARG A 7 -132.71 31.31 -45.94
CA ARG A 7 -133.09 30.62 -44.68
C ARG A 7 -132.27 30.72 -43.36
N VAL A 8 -133.04 31.18 -42.37
CA VAL A 8 -133.01 31.01 -40.91
C VAL A 8 -132.77 29.55 -40.46
N ALA A 9 -131.92 29.37 -39.44
CA ALA A 9 -132.00 28.29 -38.45
C ALA A 9 -131.42 28.77 -37.11
N ALA A 10 -132.28 29.08 -36.14
CA ALA A 10 -131.91 29.33 -34.76
C ALA A 10 -131.54 28.00 -34.10
N THR A 11 -130.27 27.82 -33.76
CA THR A 11 -129.79 26.66 -33.00
C THR A 11 -129.57 27.10 -31.56
N VAL A 12 -130.42 26.58 -30.67
CA VAL A 12 -130.28 26.66 -29.22
C VAL A 12 -129.13 25.76 -28.81
N CYS A 13 -127.98 26.33 -28.42
CA CYS A 13 -126.90 25.60 -27.78
C CYS A 13 -127.14 25.57 -26.26
N ILE A 14 -127.46 24.38 -25.76
CA ILE A 14 -127.42 24.04 -24.34
C ILE A 14 -125.95 24.04 -23.91
N ALA A 15 -125.57 24.99 -23.06
CA ALA A 15 -124.28 25.00 -22.38
C ALA A 15 -124.31 23.96 -21.26
N ILE A 16 -123.71 22.79 -21.49
CA ILE A 16 -123.34 21.85 -20.43
C ILE A 16 -122.13 22.45 -19.72
N LEU A 17 -122.36 23.01 -18.53
CA LEU A 17 -121.31 23.44 -17.61
C LEU A 17 -120.73 22.17 -16.97
N ALA A 18 -119.70 21.60 -17.59
CA ALA A 18 -118.88 20.58 -16.95
C ALA A 18 -118.08 21.25 -15.82
N VAL A 19 -118.52 21.07 -14.58
CA VAL A 19 -117.71 21.35 -13.40
C VAL A 19 -116.57 20.34 -13.43
N ALA A 20 -115.43 20.74 -14.01
CA ALA A 20 -114.18 20.04 -13.83
C ALA A 20 -113.84 20.14 -12.33
N VAL A 21 -114.08 19.05 -11.60
CA VAL A 21 -113.47 18.85 -10.28
C VAL A 21 -111.98 18.68 -10.57
N SER A 22 -111.24 19.79 -10.66
CA SER A 22 -109.79 19.77 -10.61
C SER A 22 -109.43 19.25 -9.23
N SER A 23 -109.18 17.94 -9.14
CA SER A 23 -108.48 17.36 -8.00
C SER A 23 -107.15 18.09 -7.91
N PHE A 24 -107.06 19.08 -7.01
CA PHE A 24 -105.78 19.67 -6.66
C PHE A 24 -104.95 18.52 -6.11
N ALA A 25 -103.98 18.05 -6.91
CA ALA A 25 -103.01 17.07 -6.43
C ALA A 25 -102.39 17.68 -5.18
N ALA A 26 -102.49 16.97 -4.06
CA ALA A 26 -101.91 17.44 -2.82
C ALA A 26 -100.41 17.64 -3.06
N THR A 27 -99.89 18.81 -2.67
CA THR A 27 -98.47 19.13 -2.81
C THR A 27 -97.75 18.92 -1.49
N GLY A 28 -96.49 18.52 -1.57
CA GLY A 28 -95.57 18.44 -0.44
C GLY A 28 -94.48 19.49 -0.60
N THR A 29 -94.23 20.26 0.46
CA THR A 29 -93.05 21.15 0.55
C THR A 29 -91.98 20.45 1.37
N VAL A 30 -90.85 20.14 0.73
CA VAL A 30 -89.69 19.50 1.35
C VAL A 30 -88.65 20.56 1.69
N THR A 31 -88.34 20.73 2.97
CA THR A 31 -87.21 21.52 3.45
C THR A 31 -85.99 20.61 3.61
N LEU A 32 -84.83 21.02 3.10
CA LEU A 32 -83.58 20.29 3.30
C LEU A 32 -82.98 20.59 4.66
N ASN A 33 -82.51 19.53 5.32
CA ASN A 33 -81.67 19.62 6.50
C ASN A 33 -80.34 18.89 6.22
N LEU A 34 -79.28 19.67 6.03
CA LEU A 34 -77.91 19.22 5.79
C LEU A 34 -77.07 19.31 7.08
N GLY A 35 -77.69 19.58 8.23
CA GLY A 35 -77.03 19.67 9.54
C GLY A 35 -76.08 20.86 9.66
N GLY A 36 -76.34 21.98 8.97
CA GLY A 36 -75.47 23.16 8.95
C GLY A 36 -74.25 23.05 8.02
N SER A 37 -74.19 22.04 7.15
CA SER A 37 -73.14 21.92 6.13
C SER A 37 -73.18 23.06 5.11
N ASP A 38 -72.01 23.45 4.58
CA ASP A 38 -71.84 24.37 3.45
C ASP A 38 -72.02 23.69 2.06
N GLY A 39 -72.32 22.39 2.05
CA GLY A 39 -72.59 21.62 0.84
C GLY A 39 -73.96 21.91 0.23
N TYR A 40 -74.28 21.22 -0.86
CA TYR A 40 -75.58 21.34 -1.52
C TYR A 40 -76.03 20.02 -2.14
N VAL A 41 -77.32 19.94 -2.42
CA VAL A 41 -77.96 18.81 -3.08
C VAL A 41 -78.44 19.22 -4.47
N LEU A 42 -78.23 18.36 -5.47
CA LEU A 42 -78.86 18.47 -6.79
C LEU A 42 -79.96 17.42 -6.93
N LEU A 43 -81.14 17.85 -7.38
CA LEU A 43 -82.22 16.94 -7.74
C LEU A 43 -82.05 16.50 -9.19
N THR A 44 -82.32 15.24 -9.49
CA THR A 44 -82.19 14.72 -10.86
C THR A 44 -83.23 15.39 -11.77
N GLY A 45 -82.76 16.04 -12.83
CA GLY A 45 -83.62 16.83 -13.72
C GLY A 45 -83.82 18.28 -13.29
N ASP A 46 -83.20 18.72 -12.19
CA ASP A 46 -83.22 20.10 -11.71
C ASP A 46 -81.78 20.62 -11.57
N ALA A 47 -81.46 21.73 -12.24
CA ALA A 47 -80.13 22.34 -12.15
C ALA A 47 -79.94 23.20 -10.88
N THR A 48 -81.02 23.42 -10.12
CA THR A 48 -81.00 24.23 -8.90
C THR A 48 -80.20 23.52 -7.82
N LYS A 49 -79.25 24.25 -7.23
CA LYS A 49 -78.52 23.81 -6.03
C LYS A 49 -79.37 24.16 -4.82
N TYR A 50 -79.65 23.17 -4.00
CA TYR A 50 -80.38 23.36 -2.75
C TYR A 50 -79.42 23.21 -1.56
N TYR A 51 -79.32 24.26 -0.76
CA TYR A 51 -78.49 24.36 0.44
C TYR A 51 -79.30 24.02 1.70
N ASP A 52 -78.66 24.05 2.86
CA ASP A 52 -79.33 23.83 4.15
C ASP A 52 -80.44 24.85 4.40
N GLY A 53 -81.63 24.39 4.78
CA GLY A 53 -82.82 25.22 4.97
C GLY A 53 -83.58 25.58 3.69
N ASP A 54 -83.01 25.36 2.49
CA ASP A 54 -83.75 25.55 1.24
C ASP A 54 -84.92 24.58 1.14
N SER A 55 -85.95 24.96 0.38
CA SER A 55 -87.15 24.14 0.21
C SER A 55 -87.56 24.02 -1.25
N PHE A 56 -88.18 22.89 -1.61
CA PHE A 56 -88.81 22.67 -2.90
C PHE A 56 -90.19 22.04 -2.76
N THR A 57 -91.07 22.34 -3.71
CA THR A 57 -92.43 21.78 -3.75
C THR A 57 -92.58 20.84 -4.95
N ARG A 58 -93.22 19.69 -4.72
CA ARG A 58 -93.59 18.69 -5.74
C ARG A 58 -94.95 18.07 -5.40
N GLU A 59 -95.56 17.39 -6.36
CA GLU A 59 -96.80 16.65 -6.14
C GLU A 59 -96.55 15.45 -5.20
N GLU A 60 -97.52 15.14 -4.35
CA GLU A 60 -97.52 13.94 -3.51
C GLU A 60 -97.30 12.68 -4.34
N GLY A 61 -96.49 11.75 -3.83
CA GLY A 61 -96.09 10.53 -4.51
C GLY A 61 -94.91 10.69 -5.47
N THR A 62 -94.45 11.93 -5.75
CA THR A 62 -93.27 12.15 -6.60
C THR A 62 -92.02 11.54 -5.96
N LYS A 63 -91.37 10.61 -6.66
CA LYS A 63 -90.07 10.08 -6.27
C LYS A 63 -88.96 10.99 -6.81
N VAL A 64 -88.28 11.68 -5.91
CA VAL A 64 -87.15 12.57 -6.20
C VAL A 64 -85.84 11.81 -5.98
N THR A 65 -84.96 11.82 -6.97
CA THR A 65 -83.58 11.31 -6.84
C THR A 65 -82.66 12.50 -6.62
N TYR A 66 -81.82 12.45 -5.59
CA TYR A 66 -80.98 13.56 -5.19
C TYR A 66 -79.51 13.12 -5.04
N THR A 67 -78.57 13.99 -5.37
CA THR A 67 -77.13 13.73 -5.22
C THR A 67 -76.53 14.81 -4.31
N PRO A 68 -75.96 14.42 -3.16
CA PRO A 68 -75.25 15.35 -2.28
C PRO A 68 -73.85 15.68 -2.83
N TYR A 69 -73.47 16.95 -2.74
CA TYR A 69 -72.18 17.50 -3.14
C TYR A 69 -71.54 18.30 -1.99
N ASP A 70 -70.21 18.37 -1.98
CA ASP A 70 -69.48 19.34 -1.16
C ASP A 70 -69.64 20.78 -1.72
N SER A 71 -69.20 21.78 -0.97
CA SER A 71 -69.29 23.20 -1.37
C SER A 71 -68.57 23.51 -2.69
N THR A 72 -67.55 22.74 -3.07
CA THR A 72 -66.84 22.90 -4.36
C THR A 72 -67.58 22.26 -5.54
N GLY A 73 -68.52 21.35 -5.29
CA GLY A 73 -69.20 20.56 -6.31
C GLY A 73 -68.35 19.44 -6.95
N LYS A 74 -67.15 19.16 -6.42
CA LYS A 74 -66.24 18.16 -6.99
C LYS A 74 -66.31 16.83 -6.27
N ILE A 75 -66.73 16.81 -5.00
CA ILE A 75 -66.91 15.60 -4.21
C ILE A 75 -68.42 15.32 -4.12
N LYS A 76 -68.83 14.12 -4.52
CA LYS A 76 -70.24 13.69 -4.51
C LYS A 76 -70.41 12.35 -3.80
N ALA A 77 -71.53 12.22 -3.09
CA ALA A 77 -71.97 10.93 -2.55
C ALA A 77 -72.82 10.15 -3.57
N ALA A 78 -73.19 8.92 -3.22
CA ALA A 78 -74.17 8.17 -3.98
C ALA A 78 -75.52 8.88 -3.99
N ALA A 79 -76.27 8.73 -5.09
CA ALA A 79 -77.59 9.32 -5.19
C ALA A 79 -78.56 8.63 -4.21
N GLY A 80 -79.32 9.43 -3.47
CA GLY A 80 -80.42 8.98 -2.63
C GLY A 80 -81.77 9.16 -3.35
N THR A 81 -82.82 8.54 -2.79
CA THR A 81 -84.19 8.75 -3.27
C THR A 81 -85.11 9.11 -2.14
N TYR A 82 -86.01 10.07 -2.37
CA TYR A 82 -87.01 10.52 -1.42
C TYR A 82 -88.39 10.54 -2.08
N THR A 83 -89.43 10.08 -1.39
CA THR A 83 -90.80 10.13 -1.90
C THR A 83 -91.54 11.24 -1.18
N VAL A 84 -92.03 12.22 -1.94
CA VAL A 84 -92.72 13.40 -1.42
C VAL A 84 -94.10 12.99 -0.91
N VAL A 85 -94.40 13.28 0.37
CA VAL A 85 -95.76 13.15 0.93
C VAL A 85 -96.44 14.52 1.03
N ALA A 86 -97.77 14.55 1.17
CA ALA A 86 -98.50 15.81 1.34
C ALA A 86 -98.10 16.57 2.61
N GLY A 87 -98.06 17.90 2.53
CA GLY A 87 -97.73 18.79 3.66
C GLY A 87 -96.25 19.19 3.76
N ASN A 88 -95.87 19.79 4.89
CA ASN A 88 -94.49 20.20 5.15
C ASN A 88 -93.69 19.02 5.68
N GLN A 89 -92.56 18.72 5.05
CA GLN A 89 -91.68 17.62 5.40
C GLN A 89 -90.22 18.06 5.37
N THR A 90 -89.37 17.27 6.01
CA THR A 90 -87.92 17.51 6.05
C THR A 90 -87.20 16.33 5.42
N LEU A 91 -86.33 16.61 4.45
CA LEU A 91 -85.37 15.64 3.92
C LEU A 91 -84.03 15.89 4.59
N THR A 92 -83.64 14.98 5.49
CA THR A 92 -82.32 14.99 6.12
C THR A 92 -81.31 14.30 5.22
N VAL A 93 -80.28 15.01 4.81
CA VAL A 93 -79.15 14.46 4.04
C VAL A 93 -77.92 14.51 4.93
N ALA A 94 -77.29 13.35 5.13
CA ALA A 94 -76.16 13.24 6.04
C ALA A 94 -74.89 13.87 5.45
N TYR A 95 -74.35 14.85 6.17
CA TYR A 95 -73.02 15.42 5.98
C TYR A 95 -72.18 15.21 7.24
N CYS A 96 -70.87 15.15 7.06
CA CYS A 96 -69.89 15.02 8.13
C CYS A 96 -68.90 16.18 8.06
N GLN A 97 -68.61 16.78 9.20
CA GLN A 97 -67.44 17.65 9.35
C GLN A 97 -66.24 16.76 9.67
N MET A 98 -65.39 16.48 8.69
CA MET A 98 -64.19 15.68 8.89
C MET A 98 -63.02 16.60 9.24
N GLY A 99 -62.30 16.29 10.32
CA GLY A 99 -61.03 16.93 10.67
C GLY A 99 -59.85 16.33 9.90
N PHE A 100 -58.73 17.05 9.96
CA PHE A 100 -57.43 16.59 9.47
C PHE A 100 -56.50 16.43 10.68
N ASP A 101 -56.28 15.18 11.07
CA ASP A 101 -55.35 14.79 12.14
C ASP A 101 -54.02 14.35 11.51
N LEU A 102 -53.02 15.21 11.61
CA LEU A 102 -51.68 15.01 11.07
C LEU A 102 -50.67 14.80 12.21
N ALA A 103 -51.16 14.31 13.36
CA ALA A 103 -50.39 13.96 14.56
C ALA A 103 -49.50 15.10 15.10
N GLY A 104 -49.87 16.37 14.86
CA GLY A 104 -49.09 17.52 15.34
C GLY A 104 -47.74 17.71 14.63
N THR A 105 -47.54 17.07 13.48
CA THR A 105 -46.28 17.09 12.71
C THR A 105 -45.99 18.43 12.02
N GLY A 106 -46.97 19.34 12.03
CA GLY A 106 -46.94 20.58 11.25
C GLY A 106 -47.09 20.37 9.74
N GLY A 107 -47.39 19.14 9.31
CA GLY A 107 -47.65 18.80 7.91
C GLY A 107 -48.95 19.37 7.36
N SER A 108 -49.26 19.01 6.12
CA SER A 108 -50.53 19.38 5.47
C SER A 108 -51.10 18.21 4.65
N ALA A 109 -52.40 18.23 4.40
CA ALA A 109 -53.08 17.27 3.56
C ALA A 109 -53.80 17.99 2.41
N LYS A 110 -53.58 17.54 1.18
CA LYS A 110 -54.27 18.05 0.00
C LYS A 110 -55.34 17.06 -0.45
N LEU A 111 -56.58 17.50 -0.56
CA LEU A 111 -57.62 16.71 -1.22
C LEU A 111 -57.35 16.68 -2.73
N THR A 112 -57.13 15.49 -3.30
CA THR A 112 -56.77 15.34 -4.72
C THR A 112 -57.89 15.85 -5.62
N GLN A 113 -59.15 15.60 -5.25
CA GLN A 113 -60.31 16.00 -6.04
C GLN A 113 -60.44 17.52 -6.15
N THR A 114 -60.33 18.24 -5.03
CA THR A 114 -60.62 19.67 -4.98
C THR A 114 -59.38 20.52 -5.23
N GLY A 115 -58.21 20.02 -4.82
CA GLY A 115 -56.95 20.73 -4.80
C GLY A 115 -56.71 21.55 -3.53
N GLU A 116 -57.69 21.58 -2.61
CA GLU A 116 -57.59 22.30 -1.35
C GLU A 116 -56.58 21.65 -0.41
N VAL A 117 -55.83 22.48 0.33
CA VAL A 117 -54.80 22.06 1.28
C VAL A 117 -55.26 22.43 2.68
N PHE A 118 -55.17 21.47 3.59
CA PHE A 118 -55.58 21.58 4.98
C PHE A 118 -54.39 21.33 5.90
N THR A 119 -54.32 22.09 6.99
CA THR A 119 -53.35 21.88 8.07
C THR A 119 -54.01 21.15 9.24
N GLU A 120 -53.18 20.71 10.20
CA GLU A 120 -53.63 20.12 11.47
C GLU A 120 -54.82 20.87 12.10
N GLY A 121 -55.84 20.14 12.52
CA GLY A 121 -57.01 20.66 13.22
C GLY A 121 -58.02 21.42 12.36
N GLN A 122 -57.75 21.65 11.08
CA GLN A 122 -58.76 22.18 10.16
C GLN A 122 -59.84 21.12 9.88
N THR A 123 -61.02 21.56 9.45
CA THR A 123 -62.14 20.68 9.16
C THR A 123 -62.78 21.02 7.81
N LYS A 124 -63.43 20.04 7.19
CA LYS A 124 -64.21 20.21 5.97
C LYS A 124 -65.51 19.42 6.03
N TRP A 125 -66.60 20.04 5.62
CA TRP A 125 -67.86 19.34 5.42
C TRP A 125 -67.83 18.50 4.15
N LEU A 126 -68.18 17.23 4.28
CA LEU A 126 -68.21 16.26 3.20
C LEU A 126 -69.49 15.43 3.26
N PRO A 127 -70.12 15.11 2.12
CA PRO A 127 -71.33 14.29 2.11
C PRO A 127 -71.02 12.85 2.52
N MET A 128 -71.82 12.30 3.42
CA MET A 128 -71.63 10.95 3.97
C MET A 128 -71.58 9.89 2.86
N GLY A 129 -70.62 8.97 2.94
CA GLY A 129 -70.45 7.90 1.96
C GLY A 129 -69.76 8.30 0.64
N ALA A 130 -69.36 9.57 0.48
CA ALA A 130 -68.52 9.97 -0.66
C ALA A 130 -67.13 9.33 -0.59
N ARG A 131 -66.54 9.02 -1.75
CA ARG A 131 -65.15 8.55 -1.85
C ARG A 131 -64.23 9.73 -2.11
N ILE A 132 -63.27 9.93 -1.22
CA ILE A 132 -62.27 11.00 -1.30
C ILE A 132 -60.87 10.42 -1.39
N SER A 133 -59.93 11.24 -1.86
CA SER A 133 -58.52 10.90 -1.96
C SER A 133 -57.69 12.09 -1.52
N TYR A 134 -56.63 11.85 -0.78
CA TYR A 134 -55.81 12.90 -0.24
C TYR A 134 -54.35 12.50 -0.18
N ILE A 135 -53.48 13.50 -0.27
CA ILE A 135 -52.03 13.33 -0.22
C ILE A 135 -51.52 14.16 0.94
N VAL A 136 -50.71 13.56 1.79
CA VAL A 136 -50.06 14.26 2.91
C VAL A 136 -48.67 14.76 2.51
N TYR A 137 -48.30 15.90 3.10
CA TYR A 137 -47.06 16.61 2.85
C TYR A 137 -46.38 16.90 4.19
N ASP A 138 -45.05 16.95 4.18
CA ASP A 138 -44.29 17.45 5.32
C ASP A 138 -44.60 18.94 5.62
N SER A 139 -44.07 19.45 6.72
CA SER A 139 -44.25 20.83 7.16
C SER A 139 -43.74 21.88 6.16
N THR A 140 -42.86 21.50 5.22
CA THR A 140 -42.39 22.37 4.15
C THR A 140 -43.28 22.36 2.90
N GLY A 141 -44.21 21.42 2.81
CA GLY A 141 -45.05 21.21 1.63
C GLY A 141 -44.32 20.60 0.42
N LYS A 142 -43.07 20.14 0.59
CA LYS A 142 -42.21 19.69 -0.52
C LYS A 142 -42.00 18.18 -0.57
N ILE A 143 -42.10 17.49 0.57
CA ILE A 143 -41.98 16.03 0.63
C ILE A 143 -43.39 15.45 0.63
N VAL A 144 -43.66 14.61 -0.38
CA VAL A 144 -45.00 14.12 -0.69
C VAL A 144 -45.12 12.65 -0.32
N GLY A 145 -46.13 12.32 0.48
CA GLY A 145 -46.50 10.96 0.83
C GLY A 145 -47.30 10.25 -0.26
N SER A 146 -47.76 9.04 0.06
CA SER A 146 -48.67 8.29 -0.81
C SER A 146 -50.06 8.93 -0.86
N GLU A 147 -50.82 8.64 -1.91
CA GLU A 147 -52.24 9.00 -1.97
C GLU A 147 -53.07 8.01 -1.15
N TYR A 148 -53.82 8.54 -0.19
CA TYR A 148 -54.78 7.81 0.63
C TYR A 148 -56.17 7.90 0.03
N ARG A 149 -56.99 6.87 0.25
CA ARG A 149 -58.40 6.85 -0.16
C ARG A 149 -59.27 6.53 1.04
N LYS A 150 -60.32 7.31 1.23
CA LYS A 150 -61.26 7.13 2.35
C LYS A 150 -62.70 7.30 1.89
N THR A 151 -63.60 6.57 2.53
CA THR A 151 -65.04 6.83 2.42
C THR A 151 -65.44 7.72 3.59
N VAL A 152 -66.16 8.81 3.32
CA VAL A 152 -66.60 9.77 4.34
C VAL A 152 -67.50 9.07 5.37
N ASP A 153 -67.06 9.07 6.62
CA ASP A 153 -67.66 8.31 7.73
C ASP A 153 -67.65 9.09 9.07
N CYS A 154 -67.46 10.42 9.02
CA CYS A 154 -67.35 11.31 10.18
C CYS A 154 -66.13 11.07 11.10
N THR A 155 -65.14 10.25 10.69
CA THR A 155 -63.85 10.15 11.40
C THR A 155 -62.78 10.97 10.70
N ASP A 156 -61.80 11.49 11.45
CA ASP A 156 -60.79 12.39 10.89
C ASP A 156 -59.94 11.73 9.79
N LEU A 157 -59.48 12.54 8.85
CA LEU A 157 -58.50 12.14 7.86
C LEU A 157 -57.14 12.09 8.54
N VAL A 158 -56.69 10.87 8.83
CA VAL A 158 -55.43 10.63 9.51
C VAL A 158 -54.31 10.54 8.47
N GLY A 159 -53.25 11.31 8.68
CA GLY A 159 -52.00 11.17 7.95
C GLY A 159 -51.03 10.25 8.70
N GLU A 160 -50.48 9.23 8.04
CA GLU A 160 -49.39 8.45 8.62
C GLU A 160 -48.06 9.20 8.41
N TYR A 161 -47.40 9.55 9.51
CA TYR A 161 -46.08 10.17 9.52
C TYR A 161 -45.10 9.33 10.33
N CYS A 162 -43.83 9.45 9.97
CA CYS A 162 -42.72 8.92 10.72
C CYS A 162 -41.81 10.04 11.18
N GLU A 163 -41.35 9.98 12.43
CA GLU A 163 -40.20 10.74 12.87
C GLU A 163 -38.93 10.02 12.38
N MET A 164 -38.36 10.52 11.29
CA MET A 164 -37.16 9.96 10.71
C MET A 164 -35.94 10.63 11.35
N GLY A 165 -35.10 9.84 12.04
CA GLY A 165 -33.80 10.30 12.52
C GLY A 165 -32.74 10.32 11.43
N PHE A 166 -31.69 11.13 11.62
CA PHE A 166 -30.52 11.18 10.76
C PHE A 166 -29.32 10.58 11.49
N ASP A 167 -28.93 9.37 11.09
CA ASP A 167 -27.80 8.63 11.66
C ASP A 167 -26.65 8.66 10.65
N LEU A 168 -25.59 9.37 11.02
CA LEU A 168 -24.42 9.64 10.19
C LEU A 168 -23.19 8.92 10.74
N GLY A 169 -23.38 7.92 11.61
CA GLY A 169 -22.30 7.10 12.19
C GLY A 169 -21.42 7.85 13.20
N GLY A 170 -21.89 8.96 13.78
CA GLY A 170 -21.13 9.75 14.77
C GLY A 170 -20.00 10.61 14.17
N THR A 171 -20.01 10.80 12.85
CA THR A 171 -18.90 11.37 12.08
C THR A 171 -18.86 12.91 12.06
N GLY A 172 -19.85 13.56 12.69
CA GLY A 172 -20.02 15.01 12.63
C GLY A 172 -20.42 15.54 11.24
N GLY A 173 -20.76 14.65 10.30
CA GLY A 173 -21.24 14.99 8.98
C GLY A 173 -22.62 15.66 8.98
N SER A 174 -23.13 15.92 7.78
CA SER A 174 -24.50 16.42 7.60
C SER A 174 -25.18 15.80 6.39
N VAL A 175 -26.52 15.81 6.38
CA VAL A 175 -27.34 15.36 5.27
C VAL A 175 -28.23 16.49 4.81
N LYS A 176 -28.18 16.81 3.53
CA LYS A 176 -29.10 17.73 2.89
C LYS A 176 -30.20 16.96 2.18
N LEU A 177 -31.46 17.22 2.51
CA LEU A 177 -32.59 16.73 1.73
C LEU A 177 -32.69 17.53 0.43
N THR A 178 -32.59 16.86 -0.73
CA THR A 178 -32.58 17.55 -2.03
C THR A 178 -33.91 18.27 -2.28
N GLN A 179 -35.03 17.65 -1.90
CA GLN A 179 -36.37 18.22 -2.11
C GLN A 179 -36.58 19.51 -1.34
N SER A 180 -36.31 19.51 -0.03
CA SER A 180 -36.61 20.66 0.83
C SER A 180 -35.48 21.69 0.87
N GLY A 181 -34.24 21.24 0.71
CA GLY A 181 -33.01 22.03 0.85
C GLY A 181 -32.51 22.10 2.29
N GLU A 182 -33.24 21.54 3.24
CA GLU A 182 -32.86 21.53 4.66
C GLU A 182 -31.66 20.62 4.91
N VAL A 183 -30.83 21.01 5.87
CA VAL A 183 -29.61 20.30 6.26
C VAL A 183 -29.79 19.83 7.69
N PHE A 184 -29.51 18.54 7.91
CA PHE A 184 -29.62 17.87 9.19
C PHE A 184 -28.26 17.33 9.62
N THR A 185 -27.95 17.43 10.90
CA THR A 185 -26.76 16.82 11.52
C THR A 185 -27.14 15.54 12.27
N GLU A 186 -26.13 14.79 12.68
CA GLU A 186 -26.26 13.59 13.53
C GLU A 186 -27.28 13.80 14.68
N GLY A 187 -28.17 12.83 14.87
CA GLY A 187 -29.13 12.80 15.97
C GLY A 187 -30.34 13.73 15.83
N GLN A 188 -30.39 14.59 14.80
CA GLN A 188 -31.60 15.36 14.51
C GLN A 188 -32.70 14.45 13.95
N THR A 189 -33.94 14.91 14.03
CA THR A 189 -35.11 14.19 13.52
C THR A 189 -35.98 15.10 12.65
N LYS A 190 -36.76 14.49 11.76
CA LYS A 190 -37.77 15.18 10.98
C LYS A 190 -39.01 14.30 10.78
N TRP A 191 -40.19 14.90 10.97
CA TRP A 191 -41.44 14.29 10.59
C TRP A 191 -41.62 14.27 9.07
N VAL A 192 -41.80 13.08 8.51
CA VAL A 192 -41.98 12.87 7.07
C VAL A 192 -43.15 11.92 6.84
N PRO A 193 -44.01 12.15 5.83
CA PRO A 193 -45.10 11.22 5.52
C PRO A 193 -44.61 9.80 5.24
N MET A 194 -45.32 8.80 5.76
CA MET A 194 -45.03 7.38 5.51
C MET A 194 -45.11 7.07 4.01
N GLY A 195 -44.16 6.29 3.50
CA GLY A 195 -44.06 5.90 2.09
C GLY A 195 -43.61 7.03 1.15
N ALA A 196 -43.30 8.23 1.65
CA ALA A 196 -42.73 9.29 0.83
C ALA A 196 -41.35 8.88 0.28
N ARG A 197 -41.01 9.34 -0.93
CA ARG A 197 -39.66 9.18 -1.49
C ARG A 197 -38.82 10.41 -1.20
N VAL A 198 -37.82 10.25 -0.34
CA VAL A 198 -36.84 11.30 0.00
C VAL A 198 -35.55 11.07 -0.77
N SER A 199 -34.93 12.16 -1.21
CA SER A 199 -33.62 12.17 -1.87
C SER A 199 -32.69 13.01 -1.01
N TYR A 200 -31.45 12.59 -0.88
CA TYR A 200 -30.53 13.26 0.02
C TYR A 200 -29.08 13.16 -0.43
N ILE A 201 -28.28 14.13 -0.01
CA ILE A 201 -26.83 14.16 -0.23
C ILE A 201 -26.17 14.25 1.14
N ALA A 202 -25.31 13.28 1.45
CA ALA A 202 -24.46 13.32 2.63
C ALA A 202 -23.24 14.20 2.37
N TYR A 203 -22.77 14.91 3.39
CA TYR A 203 -21.60 15.76 3.36
C TYR A 203 -20.67 15.41 4.51
N ASP A 204 -19.36 15.57 4.30
CA ASP A 204 -18.37 15.47 5.38
C ASP A 204 -18.63 16.51 6.49
N ALA A 205 -17.89 16.39 7.60
CA ALA A 205 -18.02 17.28 8.76
C ALA A 205 -17.75 18.76 8.43
N THR A 206 -17.05 19.06 7.34
CA THR A 206 -16.80 20.44 6.90
C THR A 206 -17.91 21.00 6.00
N GLY A 207 -18.83 20.14 5.53
CA GLY A 207 -19.89 20.50 4.59
C GLY A 207 -19.40 20.74 3.15
N LYS A 208 -18.16 20.36 2.82
CA LYS A 208 -17.51 20.69 1.53
C LYS A 208 -17.36 19.51 0.58
N ILE A 209 -17.36 18.28 1.09
CA ILE A 209 -17.25 17.06 0.27
C ILE A 209 -18.62 16.40 0.18
N PRO A 210 -19.35 16.57 -0.94
CA PRO A 210 -20.63 15.89 -1.17
C PRO A 210 -20.43 14.44 -1.59
N GLY A 211 -21.23 13.55 -1.00
CA GLY A 211 -21.51 12.22 -1.53
C GLY A 211 -22.40 12.25 -2.78
N PRO A 212 -22.73 11.09 -3.35
CA PRO A 212 -23.75 11.00 -4.38
C PRO A 212 -25.15 11.28 -3.82
N GLU A 213 -26.11 11.52 -4.71
CA GLU A 213 -27.51 11.59 -4.30
C GLU A 213 -28.06 10.18 -4.04
N TYR A 214 -28.56 9.97 -2.83
CA TYR A 214 -29.23 8.76 -2.39
C TYR A 214 -30.74 8.96 -2.39
N ARG A 215 -31.49 7.84 -2.43
CA ARG A 215 -32.96 7.85 -2.37
C ARG A 215 -33.42 6.80 -1.37
N LYS A 216 -34.39 7.19 -0.53
CA LYS A 216 -35.01 6.31 0.46
C LYS A 216 -36.54 6.46 0.40
N THR A 217 -37.24 5.35 0.57
CA THR A 217 -38.68 5.38 0.85
C THR A 217 -38.86 5.40 2.36
N VAL A 218 -39.62 6.35 2.88
CA VAL A 218 -39.82 6.54 4.32
C VAL A 218 -40.57 5.33 4.89
N ASP A 219 -39.95 4.71 5.88
CA ASP A 219 -40.36 3.46 6.53
C ASP A 219 -40.18 3.50 8.07
N CYS A 220 -40.10 4.71 8.64
CA CYS A 220 -39.81 5.00 10.05
C CYS A 220 -38.40 4.58 10.55
N SER A 221 -37.54 4.04 9.69
CA SER A 221 -36.14 3.83 10.07
C SER A 221 -35.31 5.10 9.83
N ASN A 222 -34.22 5.26 10.58
CA ASN A 222 -33.30 6.38 10.40
C ASN A 222 -32.75 6.43 8.97
N LEU A 223 -32.57 7.63 8.45
CA LEU A 223 -31.77 7.83 7.27
C LEU A 223 -30.30 7.59 7.65
N VAL A 224 -29.78 6.46 7.21
CA VAL A 224 -28.39 6.07 7.40
C VAL A 224 -27.60 6.52 6.18
N ALA A 225 -26.63 7.41 6.39
CA ALA A 225 -25.65 7.75 5.37
C ALA A 225 -24.40 6.91 5.62
N GLU A 226 -23.96 6.16 4.61
CA GLU A 226 -22.73 5.38 4.71
C GLU A 226 -21.53 6.33 4.59
N TYR A 227 -20.69 6.35 5.62
CA TYR A 227 -19.39 7.02 5.63
C TYR A 227 -18.29 5.98 5.59
N CYS A 228 -17.12 6.41 5.11
CA CYS A 228 -15.94 5.60 5.12
C CYS A 228 -14.75 6.31 5.74
N ASP A 229 -13.95 5.53 6.45
CA ASP A 229 -12.63 5.89 6.93
C ASP A 229 -11.64 5.78 5.78
N MET A 230 -11.46 6.88 5.05
CA MET A 230 -10.48 6.92 3.98
C MET A 230 -9.13 7.27 4.59
N GLU A 231 -8.24 6.29 4.65
CA GLU A 231 -6.85 6.50 5.01
C GLU A 231 -6.15 7.36 3.94
N ILE A 232 -5.49 8.43 4.38
CA ILE A 232 -4.67 9.30 3.54
C ILE A 232 -3.22 8.99 3.88
N VAL A 233 -2.55 8.28 2.97
CA VAL A 233 -1.16 7.85 3.17
C VAL A 233 -0.24 8.88 2.53
N ALA A 234 0.23 9.84 3.33
CA ALA A 234 1.41 10.65 3.00
C ALA A 234 2.68 9.85 3.33
N ASP A 235 3.73 9.94 2.49
CA ASP A 235 5.05 9.45 2.89
C ASP A 235 5.72 10.42 3.87
N THR A 236 6.83 10.00 4.49
CA THR A 236 7.53 10.73 5.56
C THR A 236 7.89 12.17 5.20
N TYR A 237 7.98 12.48 3.90
CA TYR A 237 8.43 13.78 3.42
C TYR A 237 7.44 14.47 2.48
N GLY A 238 6.30 13.86 2.17
CA GLY A 238 5.30 14.42 1.26
C GLY A 238 4.12 15.05 1.98
N SER A 239 3.23 15.65 1.19
CA SER A 239 1.93 16.09 1.68
C SER A 239 0.82 15.78 0.69
N VAL A 240 -0.36 15.49 1.23
CA VAL A 240 -1.60 15.35 0.46
C VAL A 240 -2.49 16.54 0.77
N THR A 241 -2.91 17.28 -0.24
CA THR A 241 -3.94 18.31 -0.08
C THR A 241 -5.24 17.86 -0.69
N LEU A 242 -6.33 17.89 0.08
CA LEU A 242 -7.68 17.72 -0.45
C LEU A 242 -8.15 19.05 -1.02
N SER A 243 -8.39 19.10 -2.33
CA SER A 243 -8.64 20.35 -3.04
C SER A 243 -9.98 20.99 -2.65
N GLN A 244 -10.98 20.18 -2.30
CA GLN A 244 -12.29 20.64 -1.84
C GLN A 244 -12.21 21.36 -0.49
N THR A 245 -11.49 20.79 0.48
CA THR A 245 -11.46 21.31 1.85
C THR A 245 -10.33 22.32 2.06
N GLY A 246 -9.22 22.15 1.33
CA GLY A 246 -7.95 22.85 1.53
C GLY A 246 -7.08 22.21 2.61
N GLU A 247 -7.53 21.11 3.23
CA GLU A 247 -6.79 20.43 4.28
C GLU A 247 -5.51 19.78 3.73
N VAL A 248 -4.43 19.86 4.51
CA VAL A 248 -3.11 19.33 4.18
C VAL A 248 -2.74 18.25 5.20
N PHE A 249 -2.36 17.08 4.70
CA PHE A 249 -1.99 15.92 5.48
C PHE A 249 -0.51 15.61 5.23
N THR A 250 0.31 15.62 6.27
CA THR A 250 1.77 15.38 6.23
C THR A 250 2.19 14.06 6.87
N THR A 251 1.24 13.33 7.44
CA THR A 251 1.42 12.01 8.02
C THR A 251 0.22 11.14 7.64
N PRO A 252 0.35 9.80 7.72
CA PRO A 252 -0.80 8.91 7.65
C PRO A 252 -1.91 9.40 8.59
N SER A 253 -3.10 9.53 8.04
CA SER A 253 -4.25 10.11 8.75
C SER A 253 -5.53 9.52 8.17
N VAL A 254 -6.60 9.52 8.95
CA VAL A 254 -7.90 9.05 8.49
C VAL A 254 -8.79 10.25 8.26
N LYS A 255 -9.41 10.32 7.08
CA LYS A 255 -10.43 11.31 6.77
C LYS A 255 -11.77 10.61 6.56
N TRP A 256 -12.73 11.00 7.38
CA TRP A 256 -14.12 10.60 7.24
C TRP A 256 -14.75 11.30 6.05
N VAL A 257 -15.25 10.53 5.08
CA VAL A 257 -15.92 11.05 3.88
C VAL A 257 -17.16 10.21 3.56
N PRO A 258 -18.22 10.81 3.00
CA PRO A 258 -19.37 10.04 2.55
C PRO A 258 -18.94 8.99 1.52
N MET A 259 -19.46 7.76 1.63
CA MET A 259 -19.16 6.72 0.67
C MET A 259 -19.64 7.16 -0.73
N GLY A 260 -18.85 6.84 -1.76
CA GLY A 260 -19.08 7.27 -3.14
C GLY A 260 -18.76 8.75 -3.43
N ALA A 261 -18.35 9.55 -2.44
CA ALA A 261 -17.95 10.94 -2.67
C ALA A 261 -16.73 11.03 -3.60
N ARG A 262 -16.71 12.03 -4.48
CA ARG A 262 -15.53 12.32 -5.31
C ARG A 262 -14.60 13.29 -4.59
N VAL A 263 -13.43 12.79 -4.22
CA VAL A 263 -12.36 13.54 -3.54
C VAL A 263 -11.26 13.90 -4.54
N SER A 264 -10.92 15.17 -4.62
CA SER A 264 -9.85 15.69 -5.49
C SER A 264 -8.64 15.96 -4.64
N TYR A 265 -7.48 15.49 -5.07
CA TYR A 265 -6.28 15.50 -4.24
C TYR A 265 -5.04 15.90 -5.03
N ILE A 266 -4.06 16.42 -4.30
CA ILE A 266 -2.74 16.77 -4.81
C ILE A 266 -1.70 16.15 -3.89
N PHE A 267 -0.92 15.21 -4.42
CA PHE A 267 0.29 14.70 -3.76
C PHE A 267 1.47 15.62 -4.11
N ARG A 268 2.18 16.08 -3.10
CA ARG A 268 3.43 16.83 -3.23
C ARG A 268 4.58 16.10 -2.55
N ASP A 269 5.77 16.26 -3.10
CA ASP A 269 7.01 15.86 -2.44
C ASP A 269 7.45 16.88 -1.37
N GLU A 270 8.60 16.59 -0.76
CA GLU A 270 9.26 17.39 0.29
C GLU A 270 9.67 18.80 -0.15
N MET A 271 9.85 19.00 -1.46
CA MET A 271 10.12 20.31 -2.05
C MET A 271 8.86 20.99 -2.55
N TYR A 272 7.68 20.52 -2.11
CA TYR A 272 6.36 20.99 -2.51
C TYR A 272 6.08 20.86 -4.02
N LYS A 273 6.85 20.03 -4.74
CA LYS A 273 6.58 19.77 -6.16
C LYS A 273 5.43 18.78 -6.28
N ILE A 274 4.50 19.08 -7.19
CA ILE A 274 3.35 18.22 -7.45
C ILE A 274 3.84 16.91 -8.08
N LEU A 275 3.58 15.81 -7.41
CA LEU A 275 3.80 14.45 -7.92
C LEU A 275 2.61 14.00 -8.76
N VAL A 276 1.41 14.09 -8.18
CA VAL A 276 0.15 13.66 -8.79
C VAL A 276 -0.94 14.63 -8.41
N TYR A 277 -1.78 14.99 -9.38
CA TYR A 277 -3.11 15.55 -9.14
C TYR A 277 -4.13 14.54 -9.66
N GLY A 278 -5.22 14.35 -8.92
CA GLY A 278 -6.19 13.33 -9.29
C GLY A 278 -7.52 13.46 -8.57
N THR A 279 -8.41 12.54 -8.90
CA THR A 279 -9.70 12.38 -8.23
C THR A 279 -9.88 10.92 -7.85
N LYS A 280 -10.34 10.66 -6.63
CA LYS A 280 -10.68 9.33 -6.13
C LYS A 280 -12.16 9.31 -5.73
N VAL A 281 -12.84 8.21 -6.00
CA VAL A 281 -14.16 7.93 -5.43
C VAL A 281 -13.92 7.26 -4.08
N ALA A 282 -14.53 7.80 -3.03
CA ALA A 282 -14.43 7.28 -1.68
C ALA A 282 -15.07 5.89 -1.58
N ASP A 283 -14.25 4.88 -1.30
CA ASP A 283 -14.59 3.46 -1.34
C ASP A 283 -14.00 2.67 -0.15
N CYS A 284 -13.75 3.36 0.96
CA CYS A 284 -13.08 2.83 2.16
C CYS A 284 -11.63 2.36 1.96
N THR A 285 -11.02 2.58 0.79
CA THR A 285 -9.61 2.21 0.58
C THR A 285 -8.68 3.40 0.73
N ALA A 286 -7.41 3.14 1.05
CA ALA A 286 -6.40 4.17 1.21
C ALA A 286 -6.23 5.02 -0.05
N LEU A 287 -6.17 6.34 0.11
CA LEU A 287 -5.82 7.27 -0.95
C LEU A 287 -4.31 7.18 -1.21
N LEU A 288 -3.95 6.58 -2.34
CA LEU A 288 -2.57 6.37 -2.78
C LEU A 288 -2.27 7.16 -4.07
N PRO A 289 -1.02 7.63 -4.28
CA PRO A 289 -0.63 8.28 -5.52
C PRO A 289 -0.58 7.28 -6.67
N THR A 290 -1.47 7.42 -7.65
CA THR A 290 -1.56 6.51 -8.80
C THR A 290 -0.27 6.52 -9.64
N GLY A 291 0.23 5.34 -9.99
CA GLY A 291 1.48 5.20 -10.78
C GLY A 291 2.76 5.35 -9.94
N TYR A 292 2.64 5.38 -8.62
CA TYR A 292 3.75 5.38 -7.67
C TYR A 292 3.64 4.18 -6.74
N CYS A 293 4.78 3.74 -6.22
CA CYS A 293 4.89 2.73 -5.18
C CYS A 293 5.49 3.36 -3.94
N LEU A 294 4.92 3.05 -2.76
CA LEU A 294 5.64 3.27 -1.52
C LEU A 294 6.77 2.24 -1.46
N THR A 295 7.99 2.72 -1.64
CA THR A 295 9.18 1.86 -1.68
C THR A 295 9.92 2.00 -0.37
N GLU A 296 10.11 0.90 0.33
CA GLU A 296 10.93 0.82 1.55
C GLU A 296 12.41 0.71 1.17
N PHE A 297 13.27 1.39 1.93
CA PHE A 297 14.71 1.28 1.84
C PHE A 297 15.18 0.39 2.98
N ASP A 298 15.53 -0.84 2.64
CA ASP A 298 15.87 -1.86 3.60
C ASP A 298 17.35 -2.25 3.45
N MET A 299 18.01 -2.34 4.59
CA MET A 299 19.39 -2.77 4.73
C MET A 299 19.32 -4.14 5.39
N ILE A 300 19.53 -5.22 4.62
CA ILE A 300 19.60 -6.55 5.21
C ILE A 300 20.70 -6.51 6.28
N SER A 301 20.29 -6.83 7.50
CA SER A 301 21.06 -6.77 8.73
C SER A 301 22.19 -7.81 8.73
N GLY A 302 23.29 -7.53 8.03
CA GLY A 302 24.55 -8.25 8.19
C GLY A 302 25.32 -7.85 9.45
N GLY A 303 24.63 -7.69 10.59
CA GLY A 303 25.26 -7.36 11.89
C GLY A 303 25.64 -5.88 12.12
N GLY A 304 25.25 -4.98 11.21
CA GLY A 304 25.49 -3.54 11.29
C GLY A 304 24.60 -2.80 12.31
N THR A 305 25.07 -1.66 12.79
CA THR A 305 24.55 -0.91 13.98
C THR A 305 23.28 -0.10 13.72
N GLY A 306 22.57 -0.33 12.61
CA GLY A 306 21.32 0.38 12.26
C GLY A 306 21.52 1.82 11.76
N ASN A 307 22.77 2.20 11.50
CA ASN A 307 23.16 3.54 11.02
C ASN A 307 23.55 3.54 9.54
N GLU A 308 23.42 2.41 8.85
CA GLU A 308 23.66 2.31 7.41
C GLU A 308 22.62 3.15 6.65
N THR A 309 23.03 3.77 5.54
CA THR A 309 22.12 4.57 4.71
C THR A 309 22.20 4.28 3.21
N VAL A 310 21.08 4.37 2.50
CA VAL A 310 21.01 4.28 1.04
C VAL A 310 20.88 5.70 0.47
N LYS A 311 21.77 6.08 -0.43
CA LYS A 311 21.64 7.34 -1.17
C LYS A 311 21.12 7.09 -2.58
N LEU A 312 20.03 7.77 -2.94
CA LEU A 312 19.59 7.86 -4.33
C LEU A 312 20.48 8.85 -5.08
N LEU A 313 21.17 8.40 -6.12
CA LEU A 313 22.11 9.24 -6.86
C LEU A 313 21.42 10.34 -7.67
N GLN A 314 20.20 10.10 -8.16
CA GLN A 314 19.45 11.08 -8.94
C GLN A 314 18.98 12.29 -8.13
N THR A 315 18.66 12.09 -6.84
CA THR A 315 18.10 13.14 -5.97
C THR A 315 19.09 13.61 -4.91
N GLY A 316 20.12 12.81 -4.62
CA GLY A 316 21.06 13.05 -3.53
C GLY A 316 20.49 12.72 -2.14
N GLN A 317 19.24 12.28 -2.06
CA GLN A 317 18.59 11.96 -0.78
C GLN A 317 19.14 10.68 -0.17
N VAL A 318 19.18 10.67 1.16
CA VAL A 318 19.74 9.60 1.99
C VAL A 318 18.60 9.01 2.83
N PHE A 319 18.47 7.69 2.80
CA PHE A 319 17.44 6.93 3.50
C PHE A 319 18.08 5.96 4.49
N SER A 320 17.64 5.99 5.74
CA SER A 320 17.97 4.99 6.75
C SER A 320 17.08 3.75 6.60
N HIS A 321 17.47 2.65 7.24
CA HIS A 321 16.69 1.41 7.29
C HIS A 321 15.23 1.65 7.70
N GLY A 322 14.29 1.02 6.97
CA GLY A 322 12.84 1.09 7.20
C GLY A 322 12.18 2.40 6.74
N GLN A 323 12.93 3.36 6.22
CA GLN A 323 12.34 4.57 5.66
C GLN A 323 11.67 4.26 4.32
N THR A 324 10.56 4.93 4.06
CA THR A 324 9.77 4.73 2.84
C THR A 324 9.66 5.99 2.00
N LYS A 325 9.59 5.83 0.68
CA LYS A 325 9.34 6.95 -0.24
C LYS A 325 8.45 6.54 -1.41
N TYR A 326 7.56 7.43 -1.84
CA TYR A 326 6.87 7.24 -3.11
C TYR A 326 7.79 7.43 -4.31
N LEU A 327 7.98 6.37 -5.08
CA LEU A 327 8.73 6.36 -6.33
C LEU A 327 7.83 6.00 -7.51
N ARG A 328 8.04 6.62 -8.66
CA ARG A 328 7.24 6.36 -9.86
C ARG A 328 7.49 4.94 -10.37
N LEU A 329 6.44 4.15 -10.49
CA LEU A 329 6.48 2.76 -10.97
C LEU A 329 7.13 2.70 -12.37
N GLY A 330 8.01 1.72 -12.58
CA GLY A 330 8.73 1.50 -13.84
C GLY A 330 9.91 2.47 -14.08
N ARG A 331 10.15 3.44 -13.19
CA ARG A 331 11.33 4.32 -13.30
C ARG A 331 12.57 3.57 -12.83
N LYS A 332 13.68 3.71 -13.55
CA LYS A 332 15.00 3.27 -13.07
C LYS A 332 15.55 4.26 -12.06
N ILE A 333 15.94 3.76 -10.89
CA ILE A 333 16.65 4.48 -9.84
C ILE A 333 18.06 3.93 -9.70
N SER A 334 19.00 4.77 -9.29
CA SER A 334 20.40 4.41 -9.07
C SER A 334 20.72 4.75 -7.63
N TYR A 335 21.26 3.80 -6.89
CA TYR A 335 21.51 3.96 -5.47
C TYR A 335 22.86 3.39 -5.07
N VAL A 336 23.40 3.92 -3.97
CA VAL A 336 24.63 3.46 -3.34
C VAL A 336 24.36 3.30 -1.85
N ALA A 337 24.83 2.18 -1.27
CA ALA A 337 24.78 1.94 0.16
C ALA A 337 26.02 2.53 0.84
N PHE A 338 25.82 3.08 2.03
CA PHE A 338 26.85 3.63 2.91
C PHE A 338 26.79 2.91 4.24
N ASP A 339 27.96 2.57 4.79
CA ASP A 339 28.06 2.03 6.14
C ASP A 339 27.82 3.11 7.20
N ALA A 340 27.83 2.72 8.47
CA ALA A 340 27.67 3.62 9.60
C ALA A 340 28.75 4.73 9.69
N SER A 341 29.89 4.56 9.03
CA SER A 341 30.97 5.56 8.97
C SER A 341 30.81 6.54 7.81
N GLY A 342 29.85 6.31 6.92
CA GLY A 342 29.65 7.07 5.68
C GLY A 342 30.57 6.62 4.54
N THR A 343 31.16 5.43 4.64
CA THR A 343 31.97 4.84 3.56
C THR A 343 31.07 4.11 2.58
N VAL A 344 31.35 4.26 1.29
CA VAL A 344 30.62 3.60 0.20
C VAL A 344 30.85 2.09 0.29
N MET A 345 29.77 1.33 0.45
CA MET A 345 29.80 -0.12 0.63
C MET A 345 30.02 -0.84 -0.71
N GLY A 346 29.50 -0.32 -1.82
CA GLY A 346 29.62 -0.97 -3.13
C GLY A 346 29.39 -0.02 -4.29
N PRO A 347 29.48 -0.53 -5.54
CA PRO A 347 29.19 0.27 -6.72
C PRO A 347 27.72 0.71 -6.76
N ALA A 348 27.45 1.71 -7.60
CA ALA A 348 26.08 2.16 -7.83
C ALA A 348 25.25 1.05 -8.47
N THR A 349 24.16 0.66 -7.79
CA THR A 349 23.21 -0.33 -8.28
C THR A 349 22.03 0.37 -8.96
N VAL A 350 21.49 -0.23 -10.02
CA VAL A 350 20.31 0.28 -10.74
C VAL A 350 19.14 -0.65 -10.57
N LYS A 351 18.04 -0.15 -10.02
CA LYS A 351 16.79 -0.90 -9.84
C LYS A 351 15.65 -0.24 -10.60
N THR A 352 14.76 -1.04 -11.19
CA THR A 352 13.47 -0.56 -11.71
C THR A 352 12.46 -0.58 -10.57
N VAL A 353 11.79 0.54 -10.31
CA VAL A 353 10.79 0.64 -9.25
C VAL A 353 9.60 -0.28 -9.56
N ASP A 354 9.35 -1.25 -8.69
CA ASP A 354 8.38 -2.33 -8.85
C ASP A 354 7.60 -2.64 -7.56
N CYS A 355 7.56 -1.68 -6.63
CA CYS A 355 6.95 -1.80 -5.30
C CYS A 355 7.64 -2.79 -4.34
N THR A 356 8.82 -3.33 -4.69
CA THR A 356 9.62 -4.13 -3.75
C THR A 356 10.71 -3.26 -3.07
N PRO A 357 11.12 -3.58 -1.84
CA PRO A 357 12.12 -2.79 -1.11
C PRO A 357 13.43 -2.63 -1.87
N VAL A 358 14.06 -1.45 -1.77
CA VAL A 358 15.43 -1.23 -2.25
C VAL A 358 16.37 -1.89 -1.25
N VAL A 359 16.94 -3.01 -1.65
CA VAL A 359 17.89 -3.79 -0.85
C VAL A 359 19.24 -3.80 -1.57
N PRO A 360 20.33 -3.37 -0.93
CA PRO A 360 21.67 -3.63 -1.45
C PRO A 360 21.95 -5.13 -1.44
N GLU A 361 22.47 -5.68 -2.54
CA GLU A 361 22.87 -7.09 -2.57
C GLU A 361 24.17 -7.26 -1.77
N PHE A 362 24.10 -8.10 -0.73
CA PHE A 362 25.24 -8.53 0.06
C PHE A 362 25.49 -10.01 -0.21
N CYS A 363 26.75 -10.40 -0.14
CA CYS A 363 27.16 -11.78 -0.19
C CYS A 363 28.01 -12.14 1.01
N GLU A 364 27.68 -13.29 1.58
CA GLU A 364 28.51 -14.00 2.54
C GLU A 364 29.57 -14.73 1.74
N MET A 365 30.84 -14.41 1.96
CA MET A 365 31.97 -15.14 1.41
C MET A 365 32.63 -15.89 2.56
N GLU A 366 32.71 -17.20 2.44
CA GLU A 366 33.50 -18.04 3.32
C GLU A 366 34.99 -17.86 3.01
N VAL A 367 35.82 -17.90 4.03
CA VAL A 367 37.28 -17.94 3.89
C VAL A 367 37.67 -19.40 3.86
N GLU A 368 38.09 -19.87 2.68
CA GLU A 368 38.58 -21.23 2.48
C GLU A 368 40.10 -21.18 2.42
N LEU A 369 40.74 -21.72 3.46
CA LEU A 369 42.19 -21.92 3.50
C LEU A 369 42.48 -23.42 3.34
N PRO A 370 43.60 -23.81 2.73
CA PRO A 370 43.90 -25.22 2.51
C PRO A 370 44.06 -25.97 3.85
N ASP A 371 43.42 -27.14 3.95
CA ASP A 371 43.65 -28.11 5.01
C ASP A 371 45.10 -28.61 4.93
N TYR A 372 45.96 -28.19 5.86
CA TYR A 372 47.30 -28.76 6.00
C TYR A 372 47.31 -29.77 7.15
N GLU A 373 47.47 -31.06 6.83
CA GLU A 373 47.54 -32.16 7.82
C GLU A 373 48.85 -32.19 8.64
N GLY A 374 49.66 -31.11 8.59
CA GLY A 374 50.92 -30.98 9.32
C GLY A 374 50.79 -30.17 10.61
N ASN A 375 51.55 -30.54 11.64
CA ASN A 375 51.42 -30.02 13.00
C ASN A 375 51.69 -28.50 13.21
N PHE A 376 52.10 -27.70 12.21
CA PHE A 376 52.76 -26.43 12.53
C PHE A 376 52.61 -25.25 11.53
N SER A 377 51.43 -25.01 10.95
CA SER A 377 51.22 -23.82 10.10
C SER A 377 49.83 -23.20 10.27
N GLN A 378 49.75 -21.89 10.53
CA GLN A 378 48.48 -21.15 10.52
C GLN A 378 48.45 -20.19 9.35
N TYR A 379 47.40 -20.29 8.53
CA TYR A 379 47.07 -19.31 7.50
C TYR A 379 45.98 -18.38 8.03
N PHE A 380 46.08 -17.09 7.73
CA PHE A 380 44.97 -16.18 7.89
C PHE A 380 45.00 -15.12 6.79
N LEU A 381 43.82 -14.59 6.49
CA LEU A 381 43.62 -13.59 5.46
C LEU A 381 43.34 -12.25 6.15
N VAL A 382 44.12 -11.22 5.82
CA VAL A 382 43.89 -9.87 6.38
C VAL A 382 43.23 -9.01 5.32
N LEU A 383 41.97 -8.63 5.55
CA LEU A 383 41.32 -7.58 4.77
C LEU A 383 42.00 -6.26 5.10
N LEU A 384 42.38 -5.45 4.11
CA LEU A 384 43.07 -4.17 4.36
C LEU A 384 42.11 -3.05 4.80
N THR A 385 40.81 -3.24 4.59
CA THR A 385 39.77 -2.27 4.93
C THR A 385 38.44 -2.98 5.23
N PRO A 386 38.03 -3.11 6.52
CA PRO A 386 38.83 -2.87 7.72
C PRO A 386 39.93 -3.92 7.92
N LEU A 387 41.02 -3.55 8.63
CA LEU A 387 42.08 -4.47 9.06
C LEU A 387 41.52 -5.54 9.99
N MET A 388 41.14 -6.67 9.42
CA MET A 388 40.53 -7.80 10.13
C MET A 388 41.25 -9.10 9.74
N PRO A 389 41.89 -9.79 10.69
CA PRO A 389 42.39 -11.13 10.46
C PRO A 389 41.20 -12.09 10.39
N LEU A 390 41.18 -12.93 9.36
CA LEU A 390 40.17 -13.94 9.11
C LEU A 390 40.83 -15.31 9.06
N PHE A 391 40.23 -16.27 9.73
CA PHE A 391 40.67 -17.66 9.81
C PHE A 391 39.86 -18.53 8.87
N ASP A 392 40.32 -19.76 8.67
CA ASP A 392 39.58 -20.76 7.90
C ASP A 392 38.18 -20.98 8.47
N GLY A 393 37.18 -21.03 7.60
CA GLY A 393 35.76 -21.12 7.94
C GLY A 393 35.13 -19.81 8.43
N ASP A 394 35.88 -18.72 8.57
CA ASP A 394 35.29 -17.41 8.86
C ASP A 394 34.42 -16.95 7.68
N THR A 395 33.33 -16.25 7.98
CA THR A 395 32.45 -15.68 6.96
C THR A 395 32.53 -14.16 6.98
N VAL A 396 32.73 -13.55 5.81
CA VAL A 396 32.70 -12.11 5.63
C VAL A 396 31.49 -11.71 4.79
N VAL A 397 30.66 -10.82 5.32
CA VAL A 397 29.51 -10.26 4.60
C VAL A 397 29.94 -8.97 3.89
N LEU A 398 30.02 -9.01 2.57
CA LEU A 398 30.45 -7.88 1.75
C LEU A 398 29.45 -7.57 0.62
N PRO A 399 29.35 -6.31 0.19
CA PRO A 399 28.46 -5.91 -0.90
C PRO A 399 28.92 -6.48 -2.24
N VAL A 400 27.98 -7.02 -3.02
CA VAL A 400 28.29 -7.59 -4.33
C VAL A 400 28.89 -6.51 -5.25
N GLY A 401 29.97 -6.87 -5.95
CA GLY A 401 30.70 -5.98 -6.84
C GLY A 401 31.68 -5.02 -6.14
N ALA A 402 31.77 -5.02 -4.81
CA ALA A 402 32.82 -4.30 -4.10
C ALA A 402 34.20 -4.89 -4.44
N ARG A 403 35.26 -4.07 -4.41
CA ARG A 403 36.63 -4.54 -4.55
C ARG A 403 37.24 -4.65 -3.16
N VAL A 404 37.59 -5.85 -2.75
CA VAL A 404 38.31 -6.11 -1.51
C VAL A 404 39.77 -6.42 -1.80
N SER A 405 40.64 -5.82 -1.00
CA SER A 405 42.08 -6.11 -1.02
C SER A 405 42.42 -6.92 0.22
N TYR A 406 43.13 -8.04 0.03
CA TYR A 406 43.54 -8.92 1.12
C TYR A 406 44.97 -9.42 0.94
N ILE A 407 45.57 -9.89 2.03
CA ILE A 407 46.86 -10.58 2.05
C ILE A 407 46.70 -11.93 2.74
N ALA A 408 47.35 -12.96 2.22
CA ALA A 408 47.50 -14.22 2.94
C ALA A 408 48.80 -14.19 3.74
N VAL A 409 48.73 -14.65 4.98
CA VAL A 409 49.86 -14.67 5.92
C VAL A 409 50.09 -16.10 6.38
N TYR A 410 51.34 -16.57 6.26
CA TYR A 410 51.79 -17.85 6.80
C TYR A 410 52.58 -17.63 8.08
N LEU A 411 52.17 -18.29 9.17
CA LEU A 411 52.84 -18.26 10.48
C LEU A 411 53.38 -19.62 10.88
N THR A 412 54.57 -19.64 11.48
CA THR A 412 55.07 -20.78 12.23
C THR A 412 54.80 -20.65 13.74
N PRO A 413 54.52 -21.77 14.44
CA PRO A 413 54.08 -21.79 15.83
C PRO A 413 55.21 -21.68 16.87
N LEU A 414 56.48 -21.70 16.46
CA LEU A 414 57.62 -21.44 17.33
C LEU A 414 57.81 -19.92 17.42
N ASP A 415 57.23 -19.35 18.48
CA ASP A 415 57.51 -18.02 19.03
C ASP A 415 56.95 -16.79 18.27
N GLY A 416 56.21 -16.99 17.17
CA GLY A 416 55.44 -15.93 16.51
C GLY A 416 56.26 -14.85 15.79
N GLU A 417 57.57 -15.05 15.65
CA GLU A 417 58.48 -14.08 15.04
C GLU A 417 58.61 -14.25 13.52
N GLY A 418 58.13 -15.36 12.94
CA GLY A 418 58.21 -15.66 11.52
C GLY A 418 56.91 -15.48 10.76
N GLN A 419 56.89 -14.56 9.78
CA GLN A 419 55.72 -14.28 8.94
C GLN A 419 56.12 -14.18 7.47
N ILE A 420 55.49 -14.98 6.61
CA ILE A 420 55.60 -14.83 5.15
C ILE A 420 54.32 -14.20 4.65
N PHE A 421 54.46 -13.10 3.90
CA PHE A 421 53.34 -12.32 3.37
C PHE A 421 53.24 -12.46 1.85
N THR A 422 52.00 -12.54 1.34
CA THR A 422 51.72 -12.28 -0.07
C THR A 422 51.72 -10.78 -0.37
N PRO A 423 51.89 -10.38 -1.65
CA PRO A 423 51.40 -9.09 -2.10
C PRO A 423 49.89 -8.96 -1.86
N ALA A 424 49.39 -7.73 -1.81
CA ALA A 424 47.95 -7.47 -1.72
C ALA A 424 47.23 -8.00 -2.97
N LEU A 425 46.38 -8.99 -2.76
CA LEU A 425 45.48 -9.56 -3.75
C LEU A 425 44.20 -8.72 -3.78
N VAL A 426 43.57 -8.60 -4.96
CA VAL A 426 42.33 -7.84 -5.12
C VAL A 426 41.26 -8.75 -5.72
N LYS A 427 40.16 -8.93 -5.01
CA LYS A 427 38.99 -9.68 -5.49
C LYS A 427 37.77 -8.77 -5.60
N THR A 428 36.98 -8.98 -6.65
CA THR A 428 35.63 -8.39 -6.75
C THR A 428 34.66 -9.34 -6.07
N VAL A 429 33.87 -8.85 -5.11
CA VAL A 429 32.90 -9.63 -4.36
C VAL A 429 31.85 -10.20 -5.30
N ASP A 430 31.84 -11.51 -5.46
CA ASP A 430 30.98 -12.26 -6.39
C ASP A 430 30.36 -13.51 -5.75
N CYS A 431 30.33 -13.54 -4.40
CA CYS A 431 29.73 -14.62 -3.60
C CYS A 431 30.49 -15.95 -3.71
N THR A 432 31.72 -15.93 -4.22
CA THR A 432 32.63 -17.08 -4.16
C THR A 432 33.61 -16.94 -2.98
N PRO A 433 34.11 -18.05 -2.40
CA PRO A 433 35.00 -18.03 -1.25
C PRO A 433 36.28 -17.20 -1.43
N LEU A 434 36.77 -16.58 -0.36
CA LEU A 434 38.07 -15.91 -0.35
C LEU A 434 39.19 -16.95 -0.24
N GLU A 435 39.57 -17.52 -1.39
CA GLU A 435 40.63 -18.52 -1.51
C GLU A 435 41.92 -17.88 -2.08
N PRO A 436 43.05 -17.89 -1.36
CA PRO A 436 44.33 -17.51 -1.93
C PRO A 436 44.85 -18.61 -2.88
N GLU A 437 45.50 -18.22 -3.96
CA GLU A 437 46.19 -19.19 -4.83
C GLU A 437 47.42 -19.74 -4.10
N MET A 438 47.46 -21.06 -3.89
CA MET A 438 48.52 -21.76 -3.16
C MET A 438 49.36 -22.60 -4.11
N CYS A 439 50.66 -22.70 -3.83
CA CYS A 439 51.56 -23.56 -4.56
C CYS A 439 52.42 -24.40 -3.63
N GLU A 440 52.47 -25.70 -3.94
CA GLU A 440 53.43 -26.61 -3.35
C GLU A 440 54.78 -26.40 -4.04
N MET A 441 55.76 -26.01 -3.24
CA MET A 441 57.13 -25.79 -3.69
C MET A 441 58.01 -26.88 -3.09
N THR A 442 58.55 -27.74 -3.93
CA THR A 442 59.53 -28.76 -3.53
C THR A 442 60.93 -28.16 -3.45
N VAL A 443 61.78 -28.71 -2.60
CA VAL A 443 63.18 -28.34 -2.45
C VAL A 443 64.03 -29.37 -3.19
N ASP A 444 64.88 -28.90 -4.11
CA ASP A 444 65.79 -29.76 -4.87
C ASP A 444 67.24 -29.43 -4.48
N LEU A 445 67.89 -30.39 -3.81
CA LEU A 445 69.18 -30.24 -3.16
C LEU A 445 70.04 -31.50 -3.35
N PRO A 446 71.36 -31.37 -3.51
CA PRO A 446 72.23 -32.54 -3.57
C PRO A 446 72.40 -33.19 -2.20
N GLY A 447 72.26 -34.53 -2.16
CA GLY A 447 72.59 -35.34 -0.99
C GLY A 447 71.77 -34.96 0.26
N ASN A 448 72.46 -34.77 1.38
CA ASN A 448 71.85 -34.36 2.66
C ASN A 448 71.96 -32.85 2.91
N ALA A 449 72.18 -32.05 1.86
CA ALA A 449 72.13 -30.60 1.99
C ALA A 449 70.72 -30.16 2.42
N TYR A 450 70.65 -29.00 3.08
CA TYR A 450 69.38 -28.45 3.53
C TYR A 450 69.36 -26.94 3.36
N VAL A 451 68.16 -26.37 3.32
CA VAL A 451 67.94 -24.93 3.40
C VAL A 451 67.26 -24.56 4.70
N ILE A 452 67.51 -23.34 5.18
CA ILE A 452 66.75 -22.72 6.25
C ILE A 452 66.01 -21.52 5.69
N ILE A 453 64.68 -21.50 5.85
CA ILE A 453 63.85 -20.34 5.56
C ILE A 453 64.05 -19.30 6.67
N ALA A 454 64.55 -18.13 6.31
CA ALA A 454 65.00 -17.11 7.25
C ALA A 454 63.85 -16.55 8.10
N GLU A 455 62.69 -16.36 7.49
CA GLU A 455 61.51 -15.82 8.16
C GLU A 455 60.94 -16.83 9.15
N THR A 456 60.83 -18.11 8.78
CA THR A 456 60.12 -19.11 9.58
C THR A 456 61.02 -19.97 10.47
N GLY A 457 62.33 -19.97 10.20
CA GLY A 457 63.30 -20.88 10.82
C GLY A 457 63.20 -22.33 10.34
N GLU A 458 62.34 -22.60 9.37
CA GLU A 458 62.03 -23.94 8.89
C GLU A 458 63.22 -24.54 8.13
N VAL A 459 63.59 -25.77 8.48
CA VAL A 459 64.69 -26.53 7.88
C VAL A 459 64.10 -27.51 6.87
N LEU A 460 64.47 -27.38 5.61
CA LEU A 460 63.97 -28.22 4.51
C LEU A 460 65.12 -28.97 3.87
N PHE A 461 64.97 -30.27 3.73
CA PHE A 461 65.91 -31.18 3.07
C PHE A 461 65.49 -31.41 1.61
N ASN A 462 66.31 -32.16 0.88
CA ASN A 462 65.96 -32.57 -0.47
C ASN A 462 64.62 -33.33 -0.51
N GLU A 463 63.80 -33.05 -1.52
CA GLU A 463 62.44 -33.57 -1.72
C GLU A 463 61.40 -33.10 -0.70
N ASP A 464 61.77 -32.33 0.33
CA ASP A 464 60.79 -31.69 1.21
C ASP A 464 59.96 -30.68 0.40
N SER A 465 58.69 -30.57 0.74
CA SER A 465 57.73 -29.69 0.09
C SER A 465 57.12 -28.73 1.10
N MET A 466 56.89 -27.49 0.68
CA MET A 466 56.16 -26.51 1.47
C MET A 466 55.03 -25.89 0.66
N LEU A 467 53.85 -25.76 1.27
CA LEU A 467 52.69 -25.11 0.67
C LEU A 467 52.70 -23.62 1.01
N LEU A 468 53.03 -22.78 0.04
CA LEU A 468 53.09 -21.34 0.21
C LEU A 468 52.16 -20.61 -0.75
N PRO A 469 51.63 -19.45 -0.38
CA PRO A 469 50.78 -18.68 -1.28
C PRO A 469 51.60 -18.06 -2.42
N VAL A 470 51.04 -18.08 -3.64
CA VAL A 470 51.70 -17.60 -4.86
C VAL A 470 52.05 -16.12 -4.73
N GLY A 471 53.24 -15.76 -5.20
CA GLY A 471 53.78 -14.40 -5.13
C GLY A 471 54.35 -14.00 -3.77
N ALA A 472 54.22 -14.85 -2.74
CA ALA A 472 54.88 -14.63 -1.46
C ALA A 472 56.39 -14.56 -1.61
N ARG A 473 57.04 -13.80 -0.73
CA ARG A 473 58.48 -13.58 -0.75
C ARG A 473 59.07 -14.03 0.56
N PHE A 474 60.07 -14.89 0.48
CA PHE A 474 60.83 -15.35 1.63
C PHE A 474 62.32 -15.37 1.29
N SER A 475 63.14 -15.36 2.32
CA SER A 475 64.58 -15.43 2.24
C SER A 475 65.04 -16.79 2.75
N TYR A 476 66.11 -17.34 2.18
CA TYR A 476 66.63 -18.63 2.59
C TYR A 476 68.16 -18.65 2.61
N PHE A 477 68.71 -19.57 3.40
CA PHE A 477 70.12 -19.91 3.44
C PHE A 477 70.28 -21.37 3.03
N ALA A 478 71.19 -21.65 2.10
CA ALA A 478 71.52 -23.02 1.70
C ALA A 478 72.77 -23.48 2.46
N PHE A 479 72.74 -24.69 3.01
CA PHE A 479 73.79 -25.29 3.82
C PHE A 479 74.32 -26.57 3.14
N ASP A 480 75.59 -26.87 3.36
CA ASP A 480 76.13 -28.18 3.03
C ASP A 480 75.60 -29.27 3.98
N GLU A 481 75.90 -30.53 3.70
CA GLU A 481 75.45 -31.68 4.50
C GLU A 481 75.90 -31.63 5.97
N THR A 482 76.98 -30.88 6.29
CA THR A 482 77.49 -30.73 7.66
C THR A 482 76.87 -29.56 8.43
N GLY A 483 76.15 -28.68 7.74
CA GLY A 483 75.59 -27.44 8.30
C GLY A 483 76.61 -26.36 8.63
N GLN A 484 77.88 -26.52 8.26
CA GLN A 484 78.97 -25.59 8.61
C GLN A 484 79.26 -24.57 7.49
N VAL A 485 78.95 -24.91 6.24
CA VAL A 485 79.16 -24.04 5.08
C VAL A 485 77.79 -23.53 4.61
N ARG A 486 77.57 -22.21 4.69
CA ARG A 486 76.29 -21.60 4.32
C ARG A 486 76.41 -20.49 3.28
N THR A 487 75.40 -20.34 2.43
CA THR A 487 75.28 -19.18 1.54
C THR A 487 74.96 -17.89 2.30
N SER A 488 75.13 -16.75 1.64
CA SER A 488 74.38 -15.55 2.03
C SER A 488 72.88 -15.77 1.84
N SER A 489 72.07 -14.96 2.53
CA SER A 489 70.62 -14.96 2.32
C SER A 489 70.27 -14.69 0.86
N LYS A 490 69.46 -15.56 0.25
CA LYS A 490 68.87 -15.42 -1.09
C LYS A 490 67.37 -15.22 -0.94
N VAL A 491 66.73 -14.44 -1.83
CA VAL A 491 65.28 -14.22 -1.82
C VAL A 491 64.63 -15.04 -2.91
N LYS A 492 63.59 -15.81 -2.57
CA LYS A 492 62.72 -16.53 -3.52
C LYS A 492 61.34 -15.89 -3.53
N VAL A 493 60.77 -15.78 -4.72
CA VAL A 493 59.35 -15.49 -4.92
C VAL A 493 58.66 -16.81 -5.21
N VAL A 494 57.58 -17.12 -4.50
CA VAL A 494 56.81 -18.35 -4.72
C VAL A 494 56.13 -18.25 -6.09
N ASP A 495 56.59 -19.08 -7.01
CA ASP A 495 56.15 -19.12 -8.41
C ASP A 495 55.85 -20.56 -8.87
N CYS A 496 55.62 -21.47 -7.91
CA CYS A 496 55.32 -22.89 -8.13
C CYS A 496 56.45 -23.67 -8.83
N THR A 497 57.66 -23.09 -8.89
CA THR A 497 58.87 -23.80 -9.30
C THR A 497 59.67 -24.24 -8.08
N PRO A 498 60.37 -25.39 -8.14
CA PRO A 498 61.18 -25.86 -7.03
C PRO A 498 62.16 -24.81 -6.51
N LEU A 499 62.47 -24.91 -5.23
CA LEU A 499 63.57 -24.18 -4.64
C LEU A 499 64.85 -24.95 -4.97
N GLU A 500 65.58 -24.44 -5.97
CA GLU A 500 66.85 -24.98 -6.45
C GLU A 500 67.99 -24.02 -6.10
N PRO A 501 68.58 -24.08 -4.89
CA PRO A 501 69.80 -23.34 -4.62
C PRO A 501 70.93 -23.90 -5.49
N GLU A 502 71.76 -23.01 -6.01
CA GLU A 502 72.93 -23.42 -6.78
C GLU A 502 73.96 -24.10 -5.87
N TYR A 503 74.18 -25.39 -6.07
CA TYR A 503 75.32 -26.14 -5.53
C TYR A 503 76.34 -26.40 -6.62
N CYS A 504 77.55 -26.72 -6.19
CA CYS A 504 78.51 -27.27 -7.11
C CYS A 504 79.30 -28.44 -6.55
N ASP A 505 79.39 -29.49 -7.35
CA ASP A 505 80.26 -30.63 -7.14
C ASP A 505 81.67 -30.25 -7.57
N MET A 506 82.54 -30.02 -6.60
CA MET A 506 83.96 -29.79 -6.86
C MET A 506 84.71 -31.10 -6.74
N GLU A 507 85.39 -31.49 -7.81
CA GLU A 507 86.35 -32.60 -7.80
C GLU A 507 87.62 -32.19 -7.05
N ILE A 508 88.17 -33.09 -6.25
CA ILE A 508 89.48 -32.95 -5.64
C ILE A 508 90.53 -33.45 -6.63
N ASP A 509 91.40 -32.56 -7.09
CA ASP A 509 92.49 -32.88 -8.01
C ASP A 509 93.83 -32.67 -7.30
N LEU A 510 94.42 -33.75 -6.81
CA LEU A 510 95.73 -33.74 -6.15
C LEU A 510 96.89 -33.69 -7.17
N GLY A 511 96.60 -33.74 -8.46
CA GLY A 511 97.60 -33.74 -9.54
C GLY A 511 98.49 -34.99 -9.51
N GLY A 512 97.93 -36.15 -9.12
CA GLY A 512 98.65 -37.42 -9.00
C GLY A 512 99.56 -37.54 -7.77
N ARG A 513 99.31 -36.75 -6.72
CA ARG A 513 100.04 -36.82 -5.44
C ARG A 513 99.26 -37.67 -4.44
N GLU A 514 99.96 -38.48 -3.66
CA GLU A 514 99.37 -39.18 -2.51
C GLU A 514 99.05 -38.17 -1.39
N GLY A 515 97.87 -38.27 -0.78
CA GLY A 515 97.44 -37.35 0.29
C GLY A 515 95.94 -37.09 0.23
N SER A 516 95.50 -35.99 0.83
CA SER A 516 94.09 -35.57 0.83
C SER A 516 93.94 -34.07 1.04
N ILE A 517 92.78 -33.52 0.68
CA ILE A 517 92.39 -32.14 1.03
C ILE A 517 91.41 -32.18 2.20
N LYS A 518 91.73 -31.47 3.27
CA LYS A 518 90.82 -31.23 4.38
C LYS A 518 90.17 -29.86 4.24
N ILE A 519 88.85 -29.81 4.18
CA ILE A 519 88.08 -28.57 4.26
C ILE A 519 87.91 -28.23 5.74
N LEU A 520 88.34 -27.03 6.13
CA LEU A 520 88.46 -26.66 7.53
C LEU A 520 87.09 -26.38 8.16
N GLU A 521 86.16 -25.81 7.41
CA GLU A 521 84.80 -25.51 7.89
C GLU A 521 84.02 -26.79 8.20
N THR A 522 84.07 -27.79 7.33
CA THR A 522 83.34 -29.06 7.51
C THR A 522 84.12 -30.06 8.36
N GLY A 523 85.45 -29.94 8.42
CA GLY A 523 86.35 -30.89 9.07
C GLY A 523 86.59 -32.18 8.26
N ASN A 524 85.90 -32.35 7.13
CA ASN A 524 85.99 -33.54 6.28
C ASN A 524 87.27 -33.52 5.44
N THR A 525 87.76 -34.72 5.15
CA THR A 525 89.00 -34.95 4.41
C THR A 525 88.67 -35.78 3.17
N TYR A 526 89.13 -35.33 2.01
CA TYR A 526 88.77 -35.88 0.72
C TYR A 526 90.02 -36.32 -0.07
N GLY A 527 89.97 -37.51 -0.65
CA GLY A 527 91.02 -38.09 -1.51
C GLY A 527 91.01 -37.55 -2.93
N ASP A 528 91.97 -37.98 -3.75
CA ASP A 528 92.02 -37.67 -5.18
C ASP A 528 90.78 -38.22 -5.91
N GLU A 529 90.27 -37.48 -6.90
CA GLU A 529 89.05 -37.78 -7.68
C GLU A 529 87.74 -37.82 -6.86
N GLU A 530 87.76 -37.59 -5.54
CA GLU A 530 86.53 -37.46 -4.75
C GLU A 530 85.83 -36.13 -5.05
N THR A 531 84.51 -36.12 -4.95
CA THR A 531 83.70 -34.91 -5.15
C THR A 531 83.13 -34.41 -3.83
N VAL A 532 83.04 -33.09 -3.71
CA VAL A 532 82.36 -32.43 -2.60
C VAL A 532 81.34 -31.43 -3.13
N SER A 533 80.07 -31.61 -2.75
CA SER A 533 78.98 -30.71 -3.11
C SER A 533 78.93 -29.56 -2.12
N LEU A 534 79.26 -28.35 -2.56
CA LEU A 534 79.22 -27.15 -1.72
C LEU A 534 78.31 -26.07 -2.34
N PRO A 535 77.65 -25.22 -1.54
CA PRO A 535 76.84 -24.14 -2.07
C PRO A 535 77.68 -23.17 -2.92
N LEU A 536 77.20 -22.85 -4.12
CA LEU A 536 77.91 -22.01 -5.08
C LEU A 536 78.16 -20.61 -4.51
N GLY A 537 79.37 -20.11 -4.72
CA GLY A 537 79.78 -18.75 -4.35
C GLY A 537 80.20 -18.56 -2.89
N VAL A 538 80.13 -19.59 -2.04
CA VAL A 538 80.66 -19.55 -0.67
C VAL A 538 82.19 -19.58 -0.70
N THR A 539 82.85 -18.91 0.24
CA THR A 539 84.32 -19.03 0.41
C THR A 539 84.61 -20.11 1.45
N ILE A 540 85.38 -21.12 1.07
CA ILE A 540 85.86 -22.17 1.96
C ILE A 540 87.37 -22.03 2.20
N SER A 541 87.84 -22.61 3.29
CA SER A 541 89.24 -22.73 3.66
C SER A 541 89.64 -24.19 3.67
N TYR A 542 90.75 -24.54 3.03
CA TYR A 542 91.19 -25.93 2.92
C TYR A 542 92.70 -26.05 3.06
N VAL A 543 93.15 -27.24 3.44
CA VAL A 543 94.56 -27.56 3.62
C VAL A 543 94.88 -28.94 3.06
N TYR A 544 96.04 -29.09 2.44
CA TYR A 544 96.53 -30.37 1.98
C TYR A 544 97.20 -31.16 3.12
N LEU A 545 96.84 -32.43 3.25
CA LEU A 545 97.43 -33.40 4.15
C LEU A 545 98.26 -34.41 3.35
N ASP A 546 99.44 -34.77 3.84
CA ASP A 546 100.26 -35.84 3.23
C ASP A 546 99.64 -37.23 3.44
N GLU A 547 100.27 -38.26 2.87
CA GLU A 547 99.88 -39.67 2.99
C GLU A 547 99.77 -40.17 4.46
N TYR A 548 100.38 -39.47 5.42
CA TYR A 548 100.35 -39.79 6.84
C TYR A 548 99.32 -38.94 7.62
N GLY A 549 98.58 -38.07 6.94
CA GLY A 549 97.59 -37.16 7.54
C GLY A 549 98.19 -35.91 8.20
N ASN A 550 99.48 -35.61 7.98
CA ASN A 550 100.10 -34.38 8.48
C ASN A 550 99.84 -33.21 7.53
N VAL A 551 99.68 -32.00 8.07
CA VAL A 551 99.53 -30.79 7.27
C VAL A 551 100.80 -30.53 6.46
N ALA A 552 100.70 -30.67 5.14
CA ALA A 552 101.80 -30.55 4.19
C ALA A 552 101.69 -29.31 3.27
N GLY A 553 100.78 -28.37 3.60
CA GLY A 553 100.54 -27.14 2.87
C GLY A 553 100.11 -25.96 3.76
N ARG A 554 100.02 -24.76 3.16
CA ARG A 554 99.37 -23.61 3.83
C ARG A 554 97.86 -23.74 3.71
N VAL A 555 97.13 -23.13 4.65
CA VAL A 555 95.69 -22.94 4.50
C VAL A 555 95.45 -22.04 3.29
N SER A 556 94.67 -22.55 2.34
CA SER A 556 94.23 -21.86 1.14
C SER A 556 92.75 -21.51 1.29
N THR A 557 92.30 -20.44 0.65
CA THR A 557 90.87 -20.12 0.54
C THR A 557 90.45 -20.16 -0.92
N LYS A 558 89.22 -20.61 -1.17
CA LYS A 558 88.64 -20.65 -2.53
C LYS A 558 87.15 -20.33 -2.48
N LYS A 559 86.70 -19.53 -3.43
CA LYS A 559 85.27 -19.35 -3.69
C LYS A 559 84.77 -20.56 -4.48
N VAL A 560 83.75 -21.24 -3.99
CA VAL A 560 83.10 -22.37 -4.65
C VAL A 560 82.58 -21.89 -6.01
N ASP A 561 83.14 -22.42 -7.10
CA ASP A 561 82.92 -21.94 -8.47
C ASP A 561 82.90 -23.07 -9.51
N CYS A 562 82.68 -24.31 -9.07
CA CYS A 562 82.66 -25.51 -9.91
C CYS A 562 83.99 -25.93 -10.52
N THR A 563 85.10 -25.29 -10.17
CA THR A 563 86.42 -25.75 -10.60
C THR A 563 87.02 -26.69 -9.56
N PRO A 564 87.90 -27.64 -9.94
CA PRO A 564 88.51 -28.59 -9.00
C PRO A 564 89.28 -27.92 -7.86
N LEU A 565 89.25 -28.53 -6.68
CA LEU A 565 90.10 -28.13 -5.55
C LEU A 565 91.48 -28.75 -5.70
N GLN A 566 92.49 -27.90 -5.85
CA GLN A 566 93.88 -28.32 -6.01
C GLN A 566 94.70 -27.97 -4.77
N PRO A 567 95.65 -28.83 -4.35
CA PRO A 567 96.40 -28.65 -3.10
C PRO A 567 97.32 -27.42 -3.12
N PHE A 568 97.70 -26.95 -4.31
CA PHE A 568 98.48 -25.74 -4.52
C PHE A 568 97.86 -24.98 -5.70
N PRO A 569 96.89 -24.08 -5.46
CA PRO A 569 96.30 -23.31 -6.55
C PRO A 569 97.42 -22.56 -7.29
N ALA A 570 97.41 -22.60 -8.62
CA ALA A 570 98.36 -21.85 -9.44
C ALA A 570 98.28 -20.36 -9.06
N LEU A 571 99.43 -19.76 -8.74
CA LEU A 571 99.57 -18.36 -8.32
C LEU A 571 99.05 -17.35 -9.36
#